data_AF-A0A2P7TEH2-F1
#
_entry.id   AF-A0A2P7TEH2-F1
#
_cell.length_a   1.000
_cell.length_b   1.000
_cell.length_c   1.000
_cell.angle_alpha   90.00
_cell.angle_beta   90.00
_cell.angle_gamma   90.00
#
_symmetry.space_group_name_H-M   'P 1'
#
loop_
_entity.id
_entity.type
_entity.pdbx_description
1 polymer ?
#
loop_
_entity_poly.entity_id
_entity_poly.type
_entity_poly.pdbx_seq_one_letter_code
_entity_poly.pdbx_strand_id
1 'polypeptide(L)'
;MQTNKYVLLAAMFYCLFLAACHSSSSNQPGPQPPQHTAPRIQKTDEAAEPAPPHPSLIKAATEKALEYTQKKNKLDPNAALVLHFLNRKFNMGSQYDFSHFYKKYPISDPRGRALERMVNPNVKATAADFGSRYKGTSLVDHLSNTSYMMNCALMCDKIPLPDDYFTLLEQQTQLGRYFLTHAALSLQWLKENGCITDQARADKLQNLQKELLTKLIVEVEQPSDLGMEAVAVLLYIGGRDKLSPQRITNIINTQLPDGGWPLGRNSAKQSHDHATVHALWALLEYANPNAPATTWIVKN
;
A
#
# COMPACT_ATOMS: atom_id res chain seq x y z
N MET A 1 14.10 -46.41 36.90
CA MET A 1 13.00 -46.09 37.83
C MET A 1 12.32 -44.83 37.32
N GLN A 2 11.01 -44.92 37.14
CA GLN A 2 9.99 -43.90 36.88
C GLN A 2 9.99 -43.10 35.55
N THR A 3 8.82 -43.24 34.93
CA THR A 3 8.29 -42.87 33.62
C THR A 3 7.37 -41.65 33.72
N ASN A 4 7.27 -40.85 32.64
CA ASN A 4 6.03 -40.53 31.88
C ASN A 4 6.33 -39.41 30.88
N LYS A 5 6.27 -39.65 29.55
CA LYS A 5 5.08 -39.77 28.68
C LYS A 5 4.31 -38.45 28.56
N TYR A 6 4.29 -37.85 27.37
CA TYR A 6 3.09 -37.77 26.50
C TYR A 6 3.50 -37.36 25.08
N VAL A 7 3.04 -38.17 24.12
CA VAL A 7 3.24 -38.05 22.68
C VAL A 7 1.89 -38.37 22.03
N LEU A 8 1.56 -37.60 20.97
CA LEU A 8 0.59 -37.83 19.88
C LEU A 8 -0.91 -37.86 20.21
N LEU A 9 -1.68 -37.07 19.45
CA LEU A 9 -2.56 -37.64 18.42
C LEU A 9 -3.18 -36.56 17.51
N ALA A 10 -3.13 -36.86 16.22
CA ALA A 10 -3.81 -36.16 15.14
C ALA A 10 -4.91 -37.07 14.54
N ALA A 11 -5.84 -36.41 13.84
CA ALA A 11 -6.58 -36.87 12.67
C ALA A 11 -8.03 -37.39 12.80
N MET A 12 -8.79 -36.95 11.79
CA MET A 12 -9.98 -37.51 11.13
C MET A 12 -11.35 -37.41 11.78
N PHE A 13 -12.24 -36.68 11.10
CA PHE A 13 -13.66 -37.03 10.99
C PHE A 13 -14.18 -36.76 9.56
N TYR A 14 -14.68 -37.82 8.92
CA TYR A 14 -15.53 -37.85 7.73
C TYR A 14 -16.63 -38.90 7.98
N CYS A 15 -17.74 -38.79 7.23
CA CYS A 15 -18.94 -39.67 7.12
C CYS A 15 -20.21 -39.02 7.69
N LEU A 16 -21.14 -38.57 6.83
CA LEU A 16 -22.16 -39.31 6.04
C LEU A 16 -23.47 -39.46 6.83
N PHE A 17 -24.53 -38.80 6.35
CA PHE A 17 -25.90 -39.24 6.56
C PHE A 17 -26.71 -39.07 5.26
N LEU A 18 -27.08 -40.21 4.69
CA LEU A 18 -28.21 -40.41 3.79
C LEU A 18 -29.17 -41.35 4.52
N ALA A 19 -30.44 -40.96 4.62
CA ALA A 19 -31.54 -41.91 4.81
C ALA A 19 -32.82 -41.30 4.24
N ALA A 20 -33.29 -41.90 3.15
CA ALA A 20 -34.63 -41.73 2.61
C ALA A 20 -35.56 -42.76 3.27
N CYS A 21 -36.79 -42.35 3.61
CA CYS A 21 -37.90 -43.27 3.85
C CYS A 21 -39.10 -42.85 3.01
N HIS A 22 -39.57 -43.80 2.21
CA HIS A 22 -40.81 -43.77 1.44
C HIS A 22 -42.04 -43.85 2.36
N SER A 23 -43.10 -43.11 2.04
CA SER A 23 -44.46 -43.60 2.25
C SER A 23 -45.47 -42.97 1.28
N SER A 24 -46.06 -43.86 0.48
CA SER A 24 -47.45 -43.95 0.03
C SER A 24 -48.17 -42.73 -0.57
N SER A 25 -48.40 -42.85 -1.89
CA SER A 25 -49.36 -42.08 -2.69
C SER A 25 -50.81 -42.45 -2.36
N SER A 26 -51.66 -41.45 -2.12
CA SER A 26 -53.09 -41.51 -2.45
C SER A 26 -53.49 -40.24 -3.22
N ASN A 27 -54.04 -40.45 -4.42
CA ASN A 27 -54.44 -39.42 -5.36
C ASN A 27 -55.88 -38.93 -5.08
N GLN A 28 -56.03 -37.66 -4.71
CA GLN A 28 -57.23 -36.85 -4.94
C GLN A 28 -56.80 -35.38 -5.07
N PRO A 29 -57.05 -34.68 -6.19
CA PRO A 29 -56.78 -33.25 -6.29
C PRO A 29 -57.93 -32.44 -5.65
N GLY A 30 -57.67 -31.90 -4.45
CA GLY A 30 -58.51 -30.87 -3.83
C GLY A 30 -58.21 -29.47 -4.41
N PRO A 31 -59.10 -28.48 -4.21
CA PRO A 31 -59.01 -27.16 -4.83
C PRO A 31 -57.75 -26.39 -4.39
N GLN A 32 -57.06 -25.75 -5.33
CA GLN A 32 -55.87 -24.93 -5.04
C GLN A 32 -56.21 -23.75 -4.11
N PRO A 33 -55.42 -23.50 -3.05
CA PRO A 33 -55.53 -22.28 -2.27
C PRO A 33 -54.98 -21.08 -3.06
N PRO A 34 -55.51 -19.87 -2.82
CA PRO A 34 -55.11 -18.67 -3.54
C PRO A 34 -53.62 -18.37 -3.34
N GLN A 35 -52.92 -18.15 -4.45
CA GLN A 35 -51.52 -17.76 -4.48
C GLN A 35 -51.36 -16.39 -3.81
N HIS A 36 -50.85 -16.36 -2.58
CA HIS A 36 -50.24 -15.16 -2.02
C HIS A 36 -48.98 -14.86 -2.83
N THR A 37 -49.08 -13.93 -3.77
CA THR A 37 -47.91 -13.27 -4.37
C THR A 37 -47.14 -12.59 -3.25
N ALA A 38 -45.96 -13.14 -2.92
CA ALA A 38 -45.00 -12.47 -2.06
C ALA A 38 -44.72 -11.05 -2.61
N PRO A 39 -44.68 -10.02 -1.77
CA PRO A 39 -44.34 -8.68 -2.23
C PRO A 39 -42.98 -8.69 -2.90
N ARG A 40 -42.95 -8.23 -4.14
CA ARG A 40 -41.74 -7.97 -4.92
C ARG A 40 -40.87 -7.02 -4.11
N ILE A 41 -39.79 -7.54 -3.50
CA ILE A 41 -38.75 -6.72 -2.90
C ILE A 41 -38.24 -5.81 -4.01
N GLN A 42 -38.57 -4.52 -3.93
CA GLN A 42 -37.93 -3.51 -4.76
C GLN A 42 -36.43 -3.63 -4.50
N LYS A 43 -35.66 -3.87 -5.56
CA LYS A 43 -34.21 -3.61 -5.55
C LYS A 43 -34.05 -2.21 -4.99
N THR A 44 -33.49 -2.11 -3.78
CA THR A 44 -33.01 -0.84 -3.25
C THR A 44 -32.12 -0.23 -4.30
N ASP A 45 -32.41 1.02 -4.68
CA ASP A 45 -31.62 1.80 -5.62
C ASP A 45 -30.14 1.66 -5.25
N GLU A 46 -29.38 1.06 -6.15
CA GLU A 46 -27.93 0.91 -6.02
C GLU A 46 -27.38 2.34 -5.94
N ALA A 47 -26.93 2.75 -4.74
CA ALA A 47 -26.51 4.12 -4.49
C ALA A 47 -25.50 4.53 -5.56
N ALA A 48 -25.79 5.61 -6.28
CA ALA A 48 -24.93 6.09 -7.36
C ALA A 48 -23.48 6.23 -6.86
N GLU A 49 -22.52 5.82 -7.69
CA GLU A 49 -21.11 5.95 -7.34
C GLU A 49 -20.78 7.40 -6.95
N PRO A 50 -20.02 7.64 -5.88
CA PRO A 50 -19.67 8.99 -5.46
C PRO A 50 -18.94 9.74 -6.58
N ALA A 51 -19.43 10.94 -6.89
CA ALA A 51 -18.80 11.79 -7.90
C ALA A 51 -17.35 12.14 -7.50
N PRO A 52 -16.42 12.25 -8.47
CA PRO A 52 -15.07 12.74 -8.20
C PRO A 52 -15.05 14.14 -7.59
N PRO A 53 -14.11 14.44 -6.67
CA PRO A 53 -13.96 15.78 -6.14
C PRO A 53 -13.59 16.75 -7.27
N HIS A 54 -14.13 17.98 -7.18
CA HIS A 54 -13.87 19.01 -8.17
C HIS A 54 -12.35 19.32 -8.24
N PRO A 55 -11.75 19.49 -9.44
CA PRO A 55 -10.31 19.73 -9.58
C PRO A 55 -9.75 20.89 -8.75
N SER A 56 -10.54 21.94 -8.52
CA SER A 56 -10.12 23.08 -7.68
C SER A 56 -9.93 22.70 -6.21
N LEU A 57 -10.67 21.72 -5.69
CA LEU A 57 -10.51 21.25 -4.32
C LEU A 57 -9.21 20.46 -4.15
N ILE A 58 -8.88 19.62 -5.15
CA ILE A 58 -7.60 18.90 -5.17
C ILE A 58 -6.44 19.91 -5.23
N LYS A 59 -6.52 20.89 -6.16
CA LYS A 59 -5.52 21.94 -6.30
C LYS A 59 -5.31 22.72 -4.99
N ALA A 60 -6.39 23.16 -4.35
CA ALA A 60 -6.29 23.90 -3.09
C ALA A 60 -5.68 23.07 -1.95
N ALA A 61 -6.03 21.78 -1.85
CA ALA A 61 -5.44 20.87 -0.86
C ALA A 61 -3.95 20.64 -1.13
N THR A 62 -3.57 20.42 -2.39
CA THR A 62 -2.17 20.30 -2.84
C THR A 62 -1.37 21.56 -2.51
N GLU A 63 -1.88 22.75 -2.81
CA GLU A 63 -1.19 24.02 -2.53
C GLU A 63 -0.94 24.20 -1.02
N LYS A 64 -1.93 23.93 -0.17
CA LYS A 64 -1.77 23.96 1.28
C LYS A 64 -0.73 22.95 1.80
N ALA A 65 -0.70 21.74 1.23
CA ALA A 65 0.30 20.72 1.58
C ALA A 65 1.71 21.18 1.24
N LEU A 66 1.87 21.81 0.07
CA LEU A 66 3.14 22.38 -0.37
C LEU A 66 3.57 23.54 0.53
N GLU A 67 2.67 24.44 0.90
CA GLU A 67 2.94 25.51 1.88
C GLU A 67 3.36 24.95 3.26
N TYR A 68 2.70 23.88 3.72
CA TYR A 68 3.09 23.19 4.95
C TYR A 68 4.55 22.74 4.90
N THR A 69 4.96 22.08 3.80
CA THR A 69 6.34 21.59 3.65
C THR A 69 7.36 22.72 3.59
N GLN A 70 7.03 23.85 2.95
CA GLN A 70 7.92 25.00 2.82
C GLN A 70 8.15 25.76 4.12
N LYS A 71 7.18 25.74 5.05
CA LYS A 71 7.34 26.35 6.39
C LYS A 71 8.33 25.58 7.27
N LYS A 72 8.77 24.39 6.85
CA LYS A 72 9.67 23.52 7.61
C LYS A 72 11.11 23.75 7.19
N ASN A 73 11.96 24.04 8.18
CA ASN A 73 13.43 24.08 7.96
C ASN A 73 14.01 22.68 7.73
N LYS A 74 13.31 21.63 8.17
CA LYS A 74 13.69 20.22 8.04
C LYS A 74 12.44 19.36 8.06
N LEU A 75 12.31 18.45 7.10
CA LEU A 75 11.28 17.40 7.09
C LEU A 75 11.85 16.12 7.69
N ASP A 76 10.98 15.18 8.06
CA ASP A 76 11.37 13.77 8.16
C ASP A 76 12.13 13.31 6.87
N PRO A 77 13.21 12.51 6.98
CA PRO A 77 14.01 12.17 5.80
C PRO A 77 13.26 11.34 4.76
N ASN A 78 12.42 10.40 5.17
CA ASN A 78 11.61 9.63 4.23
C ASN A 78 10.58 10.54 3.55
N ALA A 79 10.01 11.47 4.31
CA ALA A 79 9.12 12.48 3.74
C ALA A 79 9.82 13.36 2.67
N ALA A 80 11.05 13.80 2.95
CA ALA A 80 11.86 14.55 1.99
C ALA A 80 12.22 13.72 0.74
N LEU A 81 12.48 12.42 0.89
CA LEU A 81 12.73 11.50 -0.21
C LEU A 81 11.51 11.35 -1.12
N VAL A 82 10.31 11.15 -0.54
CA VAL A 82 9.05 11.12 -1.32
C VAL A 82 8.84 12.46 -2.01
N LEU A 83 9.01 13.58 -1.31
CA LEU A 83 8.83 14.92 -1.87
C LEU A 83 9.76 15.20 -3.05
N HIS A 84 11.02 14.75 -2.98
CA HIS A 84 11.95 14.85 -4.10
C HIS A 84 11.51 14.03 -5.32
N PHE A 85 11.01 12.81 -5.10
CA PHE A 85 10.41 12.00 -6.17
C PHE A 85 9.23 12.74 -6.82
N LEU A 86 8.31 13.29 -6.01
CA LEU A 86 7.18 14.07 -6.52
C LEU A 86 7.65 15.30 -7.29
N ASN A 87 8.70 15.98 -6.82
CA ASN A 87 9.24 17.15 -7.50
C ASN A 87 9.71 16.79 -8.91
N ARG A 88 10.47 15.70 -9.04
CA ARG A 88 10.91 15.20 -10.34
C ARG A 88 9.73 14.84 -11.26
N LYS A 89 8.71 14.17 -10.72
CA LYS A 89 7.57 13.69 -11.51
C LYS A 89 6.63 14.81 -11.97
N PHE A 90 6.39 15.80 -11.10
CA PHE A 90 5.40 16.86 -11.31
C PHE A 90 6.00 18.25 -11.55
N ASN A 91 7.34 18.36 -11.59
CA ASN A 91 8.07 19.60 -11.81
C ASN A 91 7.63 20.75 -10.87
N MET A 92 7.68 20.50 -9.56
CA MET A 92 7.13 21.42 -8.55
C MET A 92 8.07 22.60 -8.21
N GLY A 93 9.38 22.45 -8.45
CA GLY A 93 10.41 23.48 -8.23
C GLY A 93 11.51 23.05 -7.25
N SER A 94 12.67 23.69 -7.34
CA SER A 94 13.90 23.30 -6.60
C SER A 94 13.78 23.41 -5.06
N GLN A 95 12.80 24.17 -4.56
CA GLN A 95 12.49 24.25 -3.13
C GLN A 95 11.96 22.93 -2.54
N TYR A 96 11.58 21.97 -3.40
CA TYR A 96 11.12 20.64 -2.99
C TYR A 96 12.18 19.55 -3.23
N ASP A 97 13.39 19.93 -3.65
CA ASP A 97 14.49 18.98 -3.77
C ASP A 97 14.97 18.50 -2.41
N PHE A 98 15.44 17.25 -2.35
CA PHE A 98 16.00 16.70 -1.11
C PHE A 98 17.12 17.57 -0.53
N SER A 99 17.95 18.16 -1.39
CA SER A 99 19.07 19.04 -1.01
C SER A 99 18.63 20.34 -0.32
N HIS A 100 17.36 20.74 -0.46
CA HIS A 100 16.80 21.87 0.27
C HIS A 100 16.75 21.57 1.78
N PHE A 101 16.31 20.37 2.15
CA PHE A 101 16.15 19.94 3.54
C PHE A 101 17.42 19.30 4.12
N TYR A 102 18.26 18.70 3.27
CA TYR A 102 19.44 17.94 3.67
C TYR A 102 20.65 18.25 2.79
N LYS A 103 21.61 19.00 3.34
CA LYS A 103 22.84 19.40 2.63
C LYS A 103 23.91 18.30 2.49
N LYS A 104 23.80 17.21 3.26
CA LYS A 104 24.83 16.16 3.32
C LYS A 104 24.20 14.77 3.36
N TYR A 105 24.92 13.83 2.77
CA TYR A 105 24.72 12.39 2.84
C TYR A 105 25.85 11.73 3.67
N PRO A 106 25.64 10.54 4.27
CA PRO A 106 24.35 9.84 4.43
C PRO A 106 23.40 10.60 5.36
N ILE A 107 22.13 10.22 5.31
CA ILE A 107 21.12 10.60 6.31
C ILE A 107 21.45 9.86 7.63
N SER A 108 22.53 10.23 8.29
CA SER A 108 22.94 9.84 9.66
C SER A 108 23.02 8.35 10.07
N ASP A 109 22.72 7.38 9.22
CA ASP A 109 22.75 5.94 9.53
C ASP A 109 23.24 5.13 8.31
N PRO A 110 24.13 4.11 8.46
CA PRO A 110 24.49 3.15 7.40
C PRO A 110 23.28 2.58 6.64
N ARG A 111 22.14 2.34 7.33
CA ARG A 111 20.89 1.86 6.72
C ARG A 111 20.29 2.86 5.72
N GLY A 112 20.65 4.13 5.82
CA GLY A 112 20.24 5.19 4.91
C GLY A 112 21.02 5.21 3.60
N ARG A 113 22.15 4.49 3.50
CA ARG A 113 23.02 4.58 2.32
C ARG A 113 22.35 3.99 1.07
N ALA A 114 21.64 2.87 1.17
CA ALA A 114 20.89 2.35 0.03
C ALA A 114 19.76 3.31 -0.42
N LEU A 115 19.09 3.97 0.54
CA LEU A 115 18.04 4.95 0.27
C LEU A 115 18.55 6.22 -0.44
N GLU A 116 19.83 6.59 -0.26
CA GLU A 116 20.43 7.70 -1.01
C GLU A 116 20.33 7.52 -2.52
N ARG A 117 20.15 6.29 -3.01
CA ARG A 117 19.95 6.02 -4.43
C ARG A 117 18.78 6.80 -5.06
N MET A 118 17.77 7.14 -4.26
CA MET A 118 16.62 7.90 -4.72
C MET A 118 16.95 9.37 -5.04
N VAL A 119 18.13 9.84 -4.66
CA VAL A 119 18.56 11.24 -4.76
C VAL A 119 20.01 11.39 -5.26
N ASN A 120 20.78 10.30 -5.26
CA ASN A 120 22.18 10.25 -5.66
C ASN A 120 22.41 9.00 -6.55
N PRO A 121 22.48 9.15 -7.88
CA PRO A 121 22.68 8.03 -8.80
C PRO A 121 24.07 7.37 -8.64
N ASN A 122 25.03 8.09 -8.05
CA ASN A 122 26.41 7.66 -7.84
C ASN A 122 26.67 7.07 -6.45
N VAL A 123 25.61 6.76 -5.71
CA VAL A 123 25.71 6.11 -4.40
C VAL A 123 26.55 4.83 -4.46
N LYS A 124 27.44 4.67 -3.47
CA LYS A 124 28.27 3.48 -3.27
C LYS A 124 27.79 2.71 -2.04
N ALA A 125 26.66 2.03 -2.19
CA ALA A 125 26.14 1.09 -1.19
C ALA A 125 26.63 -0.34 -1.48
N THR A 126 26.65 -1.15 -0.43
CA THR A 126 27.01 -2.57 -0.42
C THR A 126 25.87 -3.38 0.20
N ALA A 127 25.91 -4.71 0.12
CA ALA A 127 24.89 -5.56 0.75
C ALA A 127 24.78 -5.35 2.28
N ALA A 128 25.86 -4.91 2.94
CA ALA A 128 25.84 -4.57 4.37
C ALA A 128 24.95 -3.35 4.68
N ASP A 129 24.74 -2.46 3.72
CA ASP A 129 23.92 -1.25 3.87
C ASP A 129 22.41 -1.55 3.75
N PHE A 130 22.02 -2.78 3.37
CA PHE A 130 20.61 -3.17 3.32
C PHE A 130 19.99 -3.37 4.71
N GLY A 131 20.85 -3.54 5.73
CA GLY A 131 20.43 -3.87 7.09
C GLY A 131 20.18 -5.37 7.28
N SER A 132 19.67 -5.74 8.46
CA SER A 132 19.42 -7.13 8.80
C SER A 132 18.20 -7.67 8.07
N ARG A 133 18.29 -8.87 7.48
CA ARG A 133 17.14 -9.51 6.84
C ARG A 133 15.94 -9.72 7.79
N TYR A 134 16.21 -9.94 9.08
CA TYR A 134 15.23 -10.29 10.10
C TYR A 134 15.32 -9.39 11.33
N LYS A 135 14.19 -9.13 11.99
CA LYS A 135 14.12 -8.33 13.21
C LYS A 135 13.48 -9.11 14.36
N GLY A 136 14.11 -10.17 14.84
CA GLY A 136 13.63 -10.93 16.01
C GLY A 136 13.49 -12.42 15.74
N THR A 137 12.60 -13.09 16.48
CA THR A 137 12.48 -14.56 16.55
C THR A 137 11.13 -15.11 16.07
N SER A 138 10.12 -14.26 15.83
CA SER A 138 8.82 -14.70 15.30
C SER A 138 8.76 -14.66 13.77
N LEU A 139 7.82 -15.39 13.15
CA LEU A 139 7.63 -15.31 11.69
C LEU A 139 7.33 -13.88 11.23
N VAL A 140 6.56 -13.12 12.01
CA VAL A 140 6.31 -11.70 11.73
C VAL A 140 7.63 -10.92 11.80
N ASP A 141 8.45 -11.14 12.83
CA ASP A 141 9.77 -10.52 12.97
C ASP A 141 10.72 -10.85 11.80
N HIS A 142 10.71 -12.10 11.33
CA HIS A 142 11.45 -12.57 10.16
C HIS A 142 10.92 -11.96 8.84
N LEU A 143 9.66 -11.58 8.78
CA LEU A 143 9.12 -10.94 7.58
C LEU A 143 9.03 -9.42 7.73
N SER A 144 9.38 -8.88 8.91
CA SER A 144 9.05 -7.50 9.26
C SER A 144 10.00 -6.43 8.73
N ASN A 145 11.17 -6.81 8.19
CA ASN A 145 12.12 -5.79 7.73
C ASN A 145 11.79 -5.33 6.30
N THR A 146 10.80 -4.44 6.20
CA THR A 146 10.44 -3.75 4.96
C THR A 146 11.61 -2.94 4.39
N SER A 147 12.44 -2.32 5.24
CA SER A 147 13.61 -1.56 4.80
C SER A 147 14.63 -2.43 4.08
N TYR A 148 14.89 -3.66 4.57
CA TYR A 148 15.77 -4.60 3.88
C TYR A 148 15.26 -4.92 2.48
N MET A 149 13.97 -5.24 2.35
CA MET A 149 13.36 -5.59 1.07
C MET A 149 13.40 -4.41 0.10
N MET A 150 13.05 -3.21 0.56
CA MET A 150 13.09 -1.98 -0.23
C MET A 150 14.51 -1.61 -0.67
N ASN A 151 15.49 -1.73 0.21
CA ASN A 151 16.89 -1.44 -0.09
C ASN A 151 17.47 -2.38 -1.16
N CYS A 152 17.15 -3.69 -1.07
CA CYS A 152 17.47 -4.65 -2.12
C CYS A 152 16.84 -4.24 -3.46
N ALA A 153 15.56 -3.85 -3.49
CA ALA A 153 14.89 -3.44 -4.72
C ALA A 153 15.48 -2.17 -5.33
N LEU A 154 15.84 -1.16 -4.50
CA LEU A 154 16.49 0.06 -4.97
C LEU A 154 17.83 -0.22 -5.67
N MET A 155 18.56 -1.22 -5.19
CA MET A 155 19.94 -1.50 -5.58
C MET A 155 20.09 -2.71 -6.51
N CYS A 156 19.00 -3.34 -6.94
CA CYS A 156 19.01 -4.66 -7.58
C CYS A 156 19.79 -4.76 -8.90
N ASP A 157 19.98 -3.65 -9.61
CA ASP A 157 20.78 -3.55 -10.85
C ASP A 157 22.28 -3.39 -10.57
N LYS A 158 22.67 -3.10 -9.32
CA LYS A 158 24.07 -2.95 -8.87
C LYS A 158 24.50 -4.07 -7.92
N ILE A 159 23.56 -4.66 -7.18
CA ILE A 159 23.80 -5.71 -6.19
C ILE A 159 22.77 -6.81 -6.42
N PRO A 160 23.20 -8.07 -6.63
CA PRO A 160 22.27 -9.19 -6.85
C PRO A 160 21.25 -9.32 -5.71
N LEU A 161 20.02 -9.65 -6.08
CA LEU A 161 18.97 -9.98 -5.12
C LEU A 161 19.30 -11.33 -4.45
N PRO A 162 18.91 -11.52 -3.18
CA PRO A 162 18.89 -12.85 -2.56
C PRO A 162 18.02 -13.83 -3.38
N ASP A 163 18.44 -15.10 -3.46
CA ASP A 163 17.75 -16.12 -4.26
C ASP A 163 16.26 -16.31 -3.87
N ASP A 164 15.94 -16.08 -2.60
CA ASP A 164 14.60 -16.22 -2.05
C ASP A 164 13.83 -14.89 -1.95
N TYR A 165 14.39 -13.80 -2.48
CA TYR A 165 13.82 -12.45 -2.39
C TYR A 165 12.36 -12.40 -2.86
N PHE A 166 12.07 -12.99 -4.02
CA PHE A 166 10.71 -12.93 -4.58
C PHE A 166 9.69 -13.70 -3.73
N THR A 167 10.11 -14.83 -3.14
CA THR A 167 9.28 -15.60 -2.21
C THR A 167 9.01 -14.81 -0.93
N LEU A 168 10.00 -14.09 -0.39
CA LEU A 168 9.78 -13.19 0.75
C LEU A 168 8.84 -12.04 0.42
N LEU A 169 8.94 -11.49 -0.80
CA LEU A 169 8.09 -10.40 -1.26
C LEU A 169 6.62 -10.82 -1.35
N GLU A 170 6.37 -12.04 -1.83
CA GLU A 170 5.04 -12.66 -1.80
C GLU A 170 4.52 -12.85 -0.38
N GLN A 171 5.37 -13.31 0.54
CA GLN A 171 5.02 -13.46 1.95
C GLN A 171 4.69 -12.11 2.63
N GLN A 172 5.50 -11.07 2.40
CA GLN A 172 5.22 -9.72 2.90
C GLN A 172 3.92 -9.14 2.33
N THR A 173 3.62 -9.42 1.07
CA THR A 173 2.34 -9.04 0.45
C THR A 173 1.16 -9.61 1.22
N GLN A 174 1.24 -10.86 1.69
CA GLN A 174 0.18 -11.52 2.47
C GLN A 174 0.03 -10.99 3.90
N LEU A 175 1.09 -10.40 4.49
CA LEU A 175 0.98 -9.80 5.82
C LEU A 175 0.08 -8.54 5.85
N GLY A 176 -0.20 -7.95 4.68
CA GLY A 176 -1.11 -6.82 4.56
C GLY A 176 -0.56 -5.52 5.15
N ARG A 177 -1.44 -4.52 5.25
CA ARG A 177 -1.19 -3.24 5.93
C ARG A 177 0.16 -2.61 5.53
N TYR A 178 1.01 -2.27 6.51
CA TYR A 178 2.31 -1.65 6.31
C TYR A 178 3.26 -2.50 5.44
N PHE A 179 3.23 -3.84 5.58
CA PHE A 179 4.06 -4.72 4.77
C PHE A 179 3.62 -4.73 3.31
N LEU A 180 2.32 -4.63 3.06
CA LEU A 180 1.76 -4.61 1.72
C LEU A 180 2.18 -3.37 0.93
N THR A 181 2.13 -2.17 1.52
CA THR A 181 2.53 -0.94 0.81
C THR A 181 4.01 -0.99 0.42
N HIS A 182 4.87 -1.48 1.33
CA HIS A 182 6.31 -1.58 1.10
C HIS A 182 6.66 -2.72 0.13
N ALA A 183 5.93 -3.84 0.15
CA ALA A 183 6.09 -4.92 -0.81
C ALA A 183 5.67 -4.49 -2.22
N ALA A 184 4.58 -3.72 -2.35
CA ALA A 184 4.14 -3.16 -3.63
C ALA A 184 5.15 -2.17 -4.21
N LEU A 185 5.69 -1.28 -3.37
CA LEU A 185 6.78 -0.39 -3.76
C LEU A 185 8.03 -1.15 -4.21
N SER A 186 8.43 -2.16 -3.45
CA SER A 186 9.60 -2.98 -3.77
C SER A 186 9.44 -3.68 -5.13
N LEU A 187 8.28 -4.28 -5.41
CA LEU A 187 8.01 -4.89 -6.71
C LEU A 187 8.06 -3.86 -7.84
N GLN A 188 7.48 -2.68 -7.62
CA GLN A 188 7.48 -1.62 -8.61
C GLN A 188 8.90 -1.13 -8.91
N TRP A 189 9.76 -0.97 -7.90
CA TRP A 189 11.17 -0.61 -8.11
C TRP A 189 11.97 -1.70 -8.82
N LEU A 190 11.70 -2.98 -8.54
CA LEU A 190 12.30 -4.07 -9.32
C LEU A 190 11.95 -3.96 -10.82
N LYS A 191 10.68 -3.67 -11.14
CA LYS A 191 10.22 -3.46 -12.52
C LYS A 191 10.95 -2.27 -13.17
N GLU A 192 11.02 -1.15 -12.47
CA GLU A 192 11.64 0.09 -12.98
C GLU A 192 13.16 -0.01 -13.17
N ASN A 193 13.81 -0.89 -12.41
CA ASN A 193 15.23 -1.19 -12.52
C ASN A 193 15.56 -2.34 -13.46
N GLY A 194 14.57 -3.01 -14.06
CA GLY A 194 14.80 -4.14 -14.96
C GLY A 194 15.32 -5.40 -14.25
N CYS A 195 14.99 -5.58 -12.97
CA CYS A 195 15.47 -6.70 -12.14
C CYS A 195 14.47 -7.86 -12.05
N ILE A 196 13.41 -7.85 -12.87
CA ILE A 196 12.43 -8.93 -12.90
C ILE A 196 12.93 -10.04 -13.81
N THR A 197 13.13 -11.22 -13.24
CA THR A 197 13.56 -12.43 -13.97
C THR A 197 12.39 -13.30 -14.43
N ASP A 198 11.24 -13.21 -13.75
CA ASP A 198 9.99 -13.90 -14.11
C ASP A 198 8.84 -12.88 -14.20
N GLN A 199 8.56 -12.43 -15.42
CA GLN A 199 7.57 -11.39 -15.68
C GLN A 199 6.14 -11.85 -15.35
N ALA A 200 5.80 -13.12 -15.62
CA ALA A 200 4.46 -13.65 -15.36
C ALA A 200 4.18 -13.71 -13.85
N ARG A 201 5.16 -14.15 -13.05
CA ARG A 201 5.06 -14.15 -11.58
C ARG A 201 4.96 -12.73 -11.03
N ALA A 202 5.74 -11.80 -11.57
CA ALA A 202 5.68 -10.39 -11.19
C ALA A 202 4.32 -9.74 -11.47
N ASP A 203 3.74 -9.96 -12.65
CA ASP A 203 2.45 -9.37 -12.98
C ASP A 203 1.30 -9.99 -12.18
N LYS A 204 1.36 -11.30 -11.90
CA LYS A 204 0.42 -11.96 -10.98
C LYS A 204 0.51 -11.34 -9.57
N LEU A 205 1.71 -11.13 -9.04
CA LEU A 205 1.89 -10.54 -7.72
C LEU A 205 1.43 -9.07 -7.70
N GLN A 206 1.72 -8.28 -8.73
CA GLN A 206 1.28 -6.89 -8.81
C GLN A 206 -0.26 -6.78 -8.85
N ASN A 207 -0.94 -7.67 -9.57
CA ASN A 207 -2.41 -7.70 -9.56
C ASN A 207 -2.97 -8.02 -8.17
N LEU A 208 -2.40 -9.00 -7.48
CA LEU A 208 -2.77 -9.32 -6.10
C LEU A 208 -2.53 -8.13 -5.16
N GLN A 209 -1.41 -7.44 -5.30
CA GLN A 209 -1.11 -6.25 -4.50
C GLN A 209 -2.13 -5.14 -4.74
N LYS A 210 -2.55 -4.88 -5.98
CA LYS A 210 -3.62 -3.91 -6.29
C LYS A 210 -4.94 -4.28 -5.60
N GLU A 211 -5.31 -5.55 -5.62
CA GLU A 211 -6.52 -6.05 -4.95
C GLU A 211 -6.45 -5.88 -3.43
N LEU A 212 -5.33 -6.26 -2.82
CA LEU A 212 -5.13 -6.14 -1.38
C LEU A 212 -5.03 -4.68 -0.93
N LEU A 213 -4.41 -3.80 -1.72
CA LEU A 213 -4.35 -2.36 -1.44
C LEU A 213 -5.75 -1.75 -1.49
N THR A 214 -6.56 -2.16 -2.48
CA THR A 214 -7.96 -1.72 -2.58
C THR A 214 -8.75 -2.12 -1.33
N LYS A 215 -8.59 -3.36 -0.84
CA LYS A 215 -9.20 -3.82 0.41
C LYS A 215 -8.70 -3.02 1.63
N LEU A 216 -7.39 -2.82 1.74
CA LEU A 216 -6.77 -2.05 2.82
C LEU A 216 -7.32 -0.61 2.87
N ILE A 217 -7.45 0.05 1.72
CA ILE A 217 -8.01 1.40 1.62
C ILE A 217 -9.45 1.43 2.15
N VAL A 218 -10.23 0.36 1.94
CA VAL A 218 -11.59 0.25 2.47
C VAL A 218 -11.59 0.05 3.99
N GLU A 219 -10.78 -0.90 4.48
CA GLU A 219 -10.65 -1.25 5.90
C GLU A 219 -10.13 -0.09 6.76
N VAL A 220 -9.24 0.72 6.20
CA VAL A 220 -8.76 1.96 6.83
C VAL A 220 -9.82 3.04 6.59
N GLU A 221 -10.89 2.98 7.39
CA GLU A 221 -12.09 3.82 7.23
C GLU A 221 -11.81 5.33 7.24
N GLN A 222 -10.78 5.77 7.96
CA GLN A 222 -10.40 7.18 8.07
C GLN A 222 -9.02 7.40 7.46
N PRO A 223 -8.82 8.51 6.73
CA PRO A 223 -7.49 8.92 6.30
C PRO A 223 -6.51 8.89 7.48
N SER A 224 -5.46 8.11 7.28
CA SER A 224 -4.33 7.91 8.17
C SER A 224 -3.10 7.82 7.28
N ASP A 225 -1.91 7.91 7.86
CA ASP A 225 -0.66 7.76 7.12
C ASP A 225 -0.69 6.50 6.23
N LEU A 226 -1.02 5.35 6.81
CA LEU A 226 -1.14 4.08 6.09
C LEU A 226 -2.23 4.11 5.00
N GLY A 227 -3.38 4.72 5.27
CA GLY A 227 -4.47 4.82 4.29
C GLY A 227 -4.08 5.68 3.08
N MET A 228 -3.41 6.81 3.33
CA MET A 228 -2.95 7.71 2.28
C MET A 228 -1.79 7.12 1.51
N GLU A 229 -0.85 6.44 2.18
CA GLU A 229 0.20 5.66 1.55
C GLU A 229 -0.38 4.58 0.63
N ALA A 230 -1.37 3.82 1.10
CA ALA A 230 -2.01 2.78 0.30
C ALA A 230 -2.69 3.34 -0.96
N VAL A 231 -3.36 4.50 -0.87
CA VAL A 231 -3.93 5.21 -2.03
C VAL A 231 -2.83 5.64 -2.99
N ALA A 232 -1.78 6.28 -2.48
CA ALA A 232 -0.67 6.78 -3.28
C ALA A 232 0.05 5.64 -4.03
N VAL A 233 0.37 4.55 -3.33
CA VAL A 233 1.00 3.36 -3.91
C VAL A 233 0.08 2.69 -4.93
N LEU A 234 -1.22 2.54 -4.64
CA LEU A 234 -2.18 1.96 -5.60
C LEU A 234 -2.23 2.76 -6.89
N LEU A 235 -2.28 4.10 -6.81
CA LEU A 235 -2.25 4.97 -7.99
C LEU A 235 -0.94 4.84 -8.76
N TYR A 236 0.19 4.85 -8.05
CA TYR A 236 1.52 4.75 -8.64
C TYR A 236 1.75 3.44 -9.40
N ILE A 237 1.25 2.30 -8.90
CA ILE A 237 1.36 1.00 -9.58
C ILE A 237 0.28 0.78 -10.65
N GLY A 238 -0.51 1.80 -10.99
CA GLY A 238 -1.53 1.76 -12.04
C GLY A 238 -2.81 1.03 -11.64
N GLY A 239 -3.32 1.28 -10.43
CA GLY A 239 -4.59 0.76 -9.90
C GLY A 239 -5.68 1.83 -9.76
N ARG A 240 -5.61 2.90 -10.57
CA ARG A 240 -6.56 4.03 -10.50
C ARG A 240 -8.01 3.61 -10.70
N ASP A 241 -8.25 2.65 -11.60
CA ASP A 241 -9.56 2.06 -11.90
C ASP A 241 -10.23 1.41 -10.69
N LYS A 242 -9.44 1.02 -9.67
CA LYS A 242 -9.92 0.39 -8.45
C LYS A 242 -10.17 1.38 -7.31
N LEU A 243 -9.80 2.65 -7.49
CA LEU A 243 -9.90 3.66 -6.45
C LEU A 243 -11.25 4.39 -6.52
N SER A 244 -12.06 4.25 -5.47
CA SER A 244 -13.26 5.07 -5.32
C SER A 244 -12.89 6.57 -5.20
N PRO A 245 -13.52 7.47 -6.00
CA PRO A 245 -13.26 8.90 -5.90
C PRO A 245 -13.52 9.49 -4.52
N GLN A 246 -14.44 8.90 -3.74
CA GLN A 246 -14.72 9.29 -2.36
C GLN A 246 -13.48 9.23 -1.48
N ARG A 247 -12.52 8.35 -1.77
CA ARG A 247 -11.27 8.25 -0.98
C ARG A 247 -10.43 9.52 -1.10
N ILE A 248 -10.41 10.15 -2.28
CA ILE A 248 -9.73 11.43 -2.49
C ILE A 248 -10.47 12.55 -1.75
N THR A 249 -11.81 12.58 -1.82
CA THR A 249 -12.63 13.51 -1.05
C THR A 249 -12.35 13.39 0.45
N ASN A 250 -12.23 12.17 0.97
CA ASN A 250 -11.90 11.94 2.38
C ASN A 250 -10.51 12.47 2.74
N ILE A 251 -9.49 12.24 1.89
CA ILE A 251 -8.15 12.82 2.09
C ILE A 251 -8.24 14.34 2.17
N ILE A 252 -8.90 15.00 1.22
CA ILE A 252 -9.06 16.47 1.23
C ILE A 252 -9.75 16.95 2.52
N ASN A 253 -10.83 16.28 2.93
CA ASN A 253 -11.63 16.69 4.10
C ASN A 253 -10.93 16.48 5.44
N THR A 254 -9.83 15.73 5.49
CA THR A 254 -9.04 15.50 6.70
C THR A 254 -7.79 16.37 6.80
N GLN A 255 -7.55 17.24 5.82
CA GLN A 255 -6.46 18.20 5.87
C GLN A 255 -6.65 19.16 7.04
N LEU A 256 -5.59 19.39 7.80
CA LEU A 256 -5.59 20.32 8.93
C LEU A 256 -5.43 21.78 8.45
N PRO A 257 -5.81 22.78 9.28
CA PRO A 257 -5.72 24.19 8.90
C PRO A 257 -4.31 24.67 8.50
N ASP A 258 -3.26 24.01 8.99
CA ASP A 258 -1.86 24.31 8.64
C ASP A 258 -1.42 23.73 7.29
N GLY A 259 -2.29 22.94 6.64
CA GLY A 259 -2.07 22.30 5.36
C GLY A 259 -1.53 20.86 5.43
N GLY A 260 -1.19 20.37 6.62
CA GLY A 260 -0.70 19.00 6.81
C GLY A 260 -1.81 18.00 7.14
N TRP A 261 -1.42 16.74 7.32
CA TRP A 261 -2.30 15.65 7.73
C TRP A 261 -1.80 14.94 8.99
N PRO A 262 -2.72 14.44 9.83
CA PRO A 262 -2.35 13.64 11.00
C PRO A 262 -1.94 12.22 10.61
N LEU A 263 -1.16 11.55 11.47
CA LEU A 263 -0.86 10.12 11.31
C LEU A 263 -2.11 9.24 11.38
N GLY A 264 -3.13 9.67 12.12
CA GLY A 264 -4.41 8.97 12.24
C GLY A 264 -5.26 9.54 13.37
N ARG A 265 -6.30 8.80 13.79
CA ARG A 265 -7.28 9.26 14.78
C ARG A 265 -6.64 9.74 16.10
N ASN A 266 -5.60 9.06 16.57
CA ASN A 266 -4.93 9.38 17.84
C ASN A 266 -4.06 10.65 17.78
N SER A 267 -3.79 11.18 16.58
CA SER A 267 -3.04 12.41 16.36
C SER A 267 -3.82 13.42 15.51
N ALA A 268 -5.17 13.33 15.51
CA ALA A 268 -6.07 14.07 14.61
C ALA A 268 -5.95 15.61 14.65
N LYS A 269 -5.17 16.17 15.58
CA LYS A 269 -4.94 17.62 15.72
C LYS A 269 -3.53 18.06 15.38
N GLN A 270 -2.65 17.13 15.00
CA GLN A 270 -1.24 17.40 14.76
C GLN A 270 -0.82 16.85 13.40
N SER A 271 -0.35 17.75 12.54
CA SER A 271 0.22 17.39 11.24
C SER A 271 1.54 16.65 11.40
N HIS A 272 1.75 15.67 10.52
CA HIS A 272 2.98 14.88 10.44
C HIS A 272 3.54 14.91 9.02
N ASP A 273 4.86 15.08 8.89
CA ASP A 273 5.52 15.25 7.60
C ASP A 273 5.26 14.05 6.66
N HIS A 274 5.44 12.82 7.16
CA HIS A 274 5.21 11.58 6.42
C HIS A 274 3.77 11.46 5.88
N ALA A 275 2.77 11.61 6.76
CA ALA A 275 1.37 11.59 6.37
C ALA A 275 1.03 12.69 5.36
N THR A 276 1.62 13.88 5.52
CA THR A 276 1.39 15.01 4.63
C THR A 276 1.93 14.75 3.23
N VAL A 277 3.14 14.20 3.08
CA VAL A 277 3.69 13.91 1.76
C VAL A 277 2.99 12.73 1.08
N HIS A 278 2.47 11.77 1.84
CA HIS A 278 1.64 10.69 1.30
C HIS A 278 0.28 11.20 0.79
N ALA A 279 -0.35 12.12 1.54
CA ALA A 279 -1.55 12.82 1.07
C ALA A 279 -1.26 13.59 -0.22
N LEU A 280 -0.17 14.37 -0.23
CA LEU A 280 0.27 15.13 -1.40
C LEU A 280 0.51 14.21 -2.61
N TRP A 281 1.18 13.08 -2.41
CA TRP A 281 1.43 12.09 -3.46
C TRP A 281 0.11 11.56 -4.04
N ALA A 282 -0.81 11.11 -3.19
CA ALA A 282 -2.12 10.61 -3.61
C ALA A 282 -2.89 11.68 -4.43
N LEU A 283 -2.91 12.94 -3.96
CA LEU A 283 -3.59 14.03 -4.65
C LEU A 283 -2.97 14.34 -6.01
N LEU A 284 -1.65 14.38 -6.11
CA LEU A 284 -0.94 14.68 -7.36
C LEU A 284 -1.13 13.57 -8.41
N GLU A 285 -0.99 12.29 -8.03
CA GLU A 285 -1.25 11.16 -8.94
C GLU A 285 -2.72 11.12 -9.37
N TYR A 286 -3.64 11.42 -8.44
CA TYR A 286 -5.06 11.45 -8.77
C TYR A 286 -5.41 12.60 -9.71
N ALA A 287 -4.87 13.80 -9.50
CA ALA A 287 -5.12 14.96 -10.35
C ALA A 287 -4.51 14.82 -11.76
N ASN A 288 -3.43 14.06 -11.90
CA ASN A 288 -2.63 14.02 -13.12
C ASN A 288 -2.48 12.57 -13.65
N PRO A 289 -3.56 11.94 -14.16
CA PRO A 289 -3.50 10.56 -14.65
C PRO A 289 -2.55 10.34 -15.82
N ASN A 290 -2.19 11.42 -16.53
CA ASN A 290 -1.29 11.41 -17.69
C ASN A 290 0.11 11.94 -17.34
N ALA A 291 0.45 12.08 -16.06
CA ALA A 291 1.80 12.46 -15.65
C ALA A 291 2.84 11.46 -16.18
N PRO A 292 4.06 11.92 -16.50
CA PRO A 292 5.09 11.04 -17.04
C PRO A 292 5.41 9.88 -16.08
N ALA A 293 5.66 8.70 -16.65
CA ALA A 293 6.22 7.59 -15.90
C ALA A 293 7.63 7.98 -15.43
N THR A 294 7.74 8.33 -14.15
CA THR A 294 8.99 8.75 -13.50
C THR A 294 9.35 7.71 -12.46
N THR A 295 10.59 7.22 -12.47
CA THR A 295 11.08 6.26 -11.48
C THR A 295 11.50 6.98 -10.20
N TRP A 296 11.42 6.29 -9.06
CA TRP A 296 11.94 6.81 -7.78
C TRP A 296 13.46 6.96 -7.79
N ILE A 297 14.13 6.15 -8.58
CA ILE A 297 15.58 6.12 -8.66
C ILE A 297 16.06 7.15 -9.67
N VAL A 298 17.08 7.91 -9.28
CA VAL A 298 17.82 8.78 -10.21
C VAL A 298 18.71 7.88 -11.07
N LYS A 299 18.54 7.95 -12.39
CA LYS A 299 19.43 7.30 -13.35
C LYS A 299 20.41 8.37 -13.88
N ASN A 300 21.65 7.96 -14.13
CA ASN A 300 22.65 8.78 -14.82
C ASN A 300 22.31 8.93 -16.30
#